data_AF-A0A3N5W590-F1
#
_entry.id   AF-A0A3N5W590-F1
#
_cell.length_a   1.000
_cell.length_b   1.000
_cell.length_c   1.000
_cell.angle_alpha   90.00
_cell.angle_beta   90.00
_cell.angle_gamma   90.00
#
_symmetry.space_group_name_H-M   'P 1'
#
loop_
_entity.id
_entity.type
_entity.pdbx_description
1 polymer ?
#
loop_
_entity_poly.entity_id
_entity_poly.type
_entity_poly.pdbx_seq_one_letter_code
_entity_poly.pdbx_strand_id
1 'polypeptide(L)'
;SPCDCTIYQNLAKTIREVFPDVVVAPYLVSGATDSRYYHRLSENVYRFSPYRLDADLLKTVHGIDERISVEGLALMVQFYSQLVRSWTTIVGTAE
;
A
#
# COMPACT_ATOMS: atom_id res chain seq x y z
N SER A 1 1.39 12.57 5.37
CA SER A 1 2.04 11.49 6.13
C SER A 1 3.52 11.56 5.83
N PRO A 2 4.40 11.37 6.84
CA PRO A 2 5.85 11.45 6.66
C PRO A 2 6.35 10.50 5.57
N CYS A 3 7.49 10.80 4.94
CA CYS A 3 8.15 9.88 3.98
C CYS A 3 9.62 9.61 4.35
N ASP A 4 10.13 10.37 5.30
CA ASP A 4 11.45 10.33 5.92
C ASP A 4 11.44 9.53 7.24
N CYS A 5 10.66 8.44 7.30
CA CYS A 5 10.57 7.60 8.49
C CYS A 5 10.69 6.10 8.16
N THR A 6 11.06 5.31 9.17
CA THR A 6 11.23 3.85 9.06
C THR A 6 9.97 3.15 8.56
N ILE A 7 8.78 3.64 8.95
CA ILE A 7 7.50 3.05 8.52
C ILE A 7 7.31 3.20 7.01
N TYR A 8 7.58 4.39 6.45
CA TYR A 8 7.53 4.58 5.00
C TYR A 8 8.59 3.76 4.28
N GLN A 9 9.82 3.70 4.80
CA GLN A 9 10.90 2.92 4.19
C GLN A 9 10.60 1.41 4.17
N ASN A 10 9.97 0.88 5.22
CA ASN A 10 9.54 -0.52 5.24
C ASN A 10 8.40 -0.78 4.27
N LEU A 11 7.41 0.12 4.19
CA LEU A 11 6.37 0.04 3.16
C LEU A 11 7.00 0.01 1.75
N ALA A 12 7.92 0.93 1.48
CA ALA A 12 8.63 1.01 0.20
C ALA A 12 9.48 -0.24 -0.08
N LYS A 13 10.10 -0.83 0.95
CA LYS A 13 10.84 -2.09 0.85
C LYS A 13 9.92 -3.23 0.45
N THR A 14 8.81 -3.43 1.15
CA THR A 14 7.83 -4.49 0.84
C THR A 14 7.23 -4.31 -0.56
N ILE A 15 6.99 -3.07 -1.00
CA ILE A 15 6.56 -2.81 -2.38
C ILE A 15 7.61 -3.35 -3.37
N ARG A 16 8.90 -3.08 -3.17
CA ARG A 16 9.96 -3.56 -4.09
C ARG A 16 10.17 -5.07 -4.02
N GLU A 17 9.94 -5.70 -2.88
CA GLU A 17 10.04 -7.16 -2.74
C GLU A 17 8.95 -7.90 -3.55
N VAL A 18 7.76 -7.31 -3.67
CA VAL A 18 6.65 -7.89 -4.48
C VAL A 18 6.66 -7.38 -5.92
N PHE A 19 7.11 -6.15 -6.14
CA PHE A 19 7.16 -5.49 -7.44
C PHE A 19 8.59 -4.98 -7.71
N PRO A 20 9.52 -5.83 -8.19
CA PRO A 20 10.94 -5.49 -8.28
C PRO A 20 11.25 -4.33 -9.22
N ASP A 21 10.42 -4.11 -10.24
CA ASP A 21 10.69 -3.16 -11.33
C ASP A 21 10.04 -1.79 -11.12
N VAL A 22 9.67 -1.42 -9.87
CA VAL A 22 8.91 -0.19 -9.60
C VAL A 22 9.69 0.86 -8.82
N VAL A 23 9.41 2.12 -9.13
CA VAL A 23 9.81 3.26 -8.29
C VAL A 23 8.68 3.54 -7.30
N VAL A 24 9.04 3.77 -6.03
CA VAL A 24 8.10 4.16 -4.98
C VAL A 24 8.19 5.68 -4.80
N ALA A 25 7.07 6.37 -4.99
CA ALA A 25 6.95 7.81 -4.79
C ALA A 25 5.66 8.13 -4.05
N PRO A 26 5.65 9.16 -3.16
CA PRO A 26 4.42 9.63 -2.54
C PRO A 26 3.54 10.35 -3.58
N TYR A 27 2.22 10.21 -3.43
CA TYR A 27 1.24 10.94 -4.23
C TYR A 27 0.07 11.40 -3.37
N LEU A 28 -0.67 12.40 -3.84
CA LEU A 28 -1.86 12.90 -3.17
C LEU A 28 -3.09 12.08 -3.56
N VAL A 29 -3.80 11.56 -2.56
CA VAL A 29 -5.10 10.92 -2.75
C VAL A 29 -6.18 12.00 -2.63
N SER A 30 -6.93 12.22 -3.70
CA SER A 30 -8.06 13.18 -3.74
C SER A 30 -9.36 12.62 -3.12
N GLY A 31 -9.47 11.29 -3.01
CA GLY A 31 -10.65 10.61 -2.47
C GLY A 31 -10.78 10.72 -0.95
N ALA A 32 -12.01 10.86 -0.47
CA ALA A 32 -12.33 10.77 0.95
C ALA A 32 -12.17 9.30 1.41
N THR A 33 -11.17 9.05 2.24
CA THR A 33 -10.85 7.73 2.80
C THR A 33 -11.02 7.74 4.31
N ASP A 34 -11.14 6.57 4.92
CA ASP A 34 -11.19 6.42 6.39
C ASP A 34 -9.97 7.00 7.10
N SER A 35 -8.86 7.19 6.37
CA SER A 35 -7.66 7.84 6.86
C SER A 35 -7.90 9.23 7.49
N ARG A 36 -8.98 9.94 7.13
CA ARG A 36 -9.33 11.22 7.77
C ARG A 36 -9.59 11.07 9.28
N TYR A 37 -10.03 9.89 9.71
CA TYR A 37 -10.28 9.57 11.11
C TYR A 37 -9.03 8.99 11.79
N TYR A 38 -8.19 8.27 11.04
CA TYR A 38 -6.99 7.61 11.58
C TYR A 38 -5.85 8.55 11.95
N HIS A 39 -5.81 9.77 11.39
CA HIS A 39 -4.80 10.77 11.76
C HIS A 39 -4.84 11.18 13.25
N ARG A 40 -5.92 10.90 13.97
CA ARG A 40 -5.99 11.10 15.44
C ARG A 40 -5.30 9.98 16.23
N LEU A 41 -5.02 8.85 15.59
CA LEU A 41 -4.48 7.64 16.22
C LEU A 41 -3.01 7.42 15.86
N SER A 42 -2.56 7.93 14.72
CA SER A 42 -1.20 7.77 14.23
C SER A 42 -0.83 8.89 13.26
N GLU A 43 0.44 9.30 13.29
CA GLU A 43 1.02 10.20 12.28
C GLU A 43 1.38 9.45 10.98
N ASN A 44 1.56 8.13 11.08
CA ASN A 44 2.01 7.26 10.00
C ASN A 44 0.83 6.59 9.27
N VAL A 45 0.02 7.40 8.57
CA VAL A 45 -1.18 6.93 7.84
C VAL A 45 -0.92 6.91 6.34
N TYR A 46 -0.70 5.73 5.76
CA TYR A 46 -0.42 5.57 4.32
C TYR A 46 -1.63 5.00 3.58
N ARG A 47 -1.97 5.62 2.43
CA ARG A 47 -3.04 5.16 1.54
C ARG A 47 -2.37 4.46 0.37
N PHE A 48 -2.41 3.14 0.37
CA PHE A 48 -1.78 2.35 -0.66
C PHE A 48 -2.54 1.03 -0.85
N SER A 49 -2.76 0.68 -2.12
CA SER A 49 -3.29 -0.62 -2.52
C SER A 49 -2.29 -1.23 -3.51
N PRO A 50 -1.80 -2.46 -3.30
CA PRO A 50 -0.77 -3.10 -4.13
C PRO A 50 -1.34 -3.60 -5.47
N TYR A 51 -1.93 -2.71 -6.26
CA TYR A 51 -2.60 -3.06 -7.50
C TYR A 51 -1.84 -2.47 -8.71
N ARG A 52 -1.55 -3.32 -9.71
CA ARG A 52 -1.06 -2.85 -11.01
C ARG A 52 -2.25 -2.34 -11.81
N LEU A 53 -2.40 -1.02 -11.81
CA LEU A 53 -3.50 -0.33 -12.45
C LEU A 53 -3.00 0.38 -13.71
N ASP A 54 -3.59 0.05 -14.86
CA ASP A 54 -3.45 0.83 -16.08
C ASP A 54 -4.59 1.85 -16.23
N ALA A 55 -4.51 2.67 -17.27
CA ALA A 55 -5.49 3.73 -17.50
C ALA A 55 -6.91 3.20 -17.79
N ASP A 56 -7.06 1.98 -18.30
CA ASP A 56 -8.36 1.41 -18.64
C ASP A 56 -9.02 0.77 -17.42
N LEU A 57 -8.25 0.07 -16.59
CA LEU A 57 -8.70 -0.43 -15.29
C LEU A 57 -9.01 0.72 -14.32
N LEU A 58 -8.25 1.83 -14.36
CA LEU A 58 -8.54 2.99 -13.51
C LEU A 58 -9.93 3.57 -13.80
N LYS A 59 -10.41 3.55 -15.04
CA LYS A 59 -11.74 4.05 -15.42
C LYS A 59 -12.88 3.18 -14.89
N THR A 60 -12.61 1.92 -14.53
CA THR A 60 -13.64 1.02 -14.01
C THR A 60 -13.74 1.02 -12.49
N VAL A 61 -12.85 1.73 -11.78
CA VAL A 61 -12.97 1.92 -10.32
C VAL A 61 -14.28 2.63 -10.00
N HIS A 62 -15.15 1.98 -9.21
CA HIS A 62 -16.52 2.43 -8.94
C HIS A 62 -17.42 2.52 -10.18
N GLY A 63 -17.09 1.79 -11.25
CA GLY A 63 -17.80 1.78 -12.51
C GLY A 63 -18.34 0.39 -12.90
N ILE A 64 -18.81 0.29 -14.15
CA ILE A 64 -19.22 -0.99 -14.74
C ILE A 64 -17.97 -1.84 -15.00
N ASP A 65 -18.07 -3.15 -14.74
CA ASP A 65 -17.01 -4.13 -14.93
C ASP A 65 -15.69 -3.78 -14.20
N GLU A 66 -15.81 -3.23 -12.98
CA GLU A 66 -14.71 -3.18 -12.02
C GLU A 66 -14.15 -4.60 -11.83
N ARG A 67 -12.85 -4.76 -12.05
CA ARG A 67 -12.22 -6.08 -12.08
C ARG A 67 -10.74 -6.02 -11.74
N ILE A 68 -10.22 -7.19 -11.41
CA ILE A 68 -8.82 -7.47 -11.14
C ILE A 68 -8.47 -8.81 -11.77
N SER A 69 -7.25 -8.94 -12.30
CA SER A 69 -6.75 -10.24 -12.76
C SER A 69 -6.47 -11.16 -11.56
N VAL A 70 -6.55 -12.48 -11.78
CA VAL A 70 -6.26 -13.46 -10.72
C VAL A 70 -4.81 -13.33 -10.24
N GLU A 71 -3.89 -13.05 -11.16
CA GLU A 71 -2.49 -12.79 -10.87
C GLU A 71 -2.30 -11.52 -10.05
N GLY A 72 -3.05 -10.45 -10.39
CA GLY A 72 -3.05 -9.20 -9.63
C GLY A 72 -3.54 -9.41 -8.19
N LEU A 73 -4.62 -10.19 -8.02
CA LEU A 73 -5.14 -10.55 -6.70
C LEU A 73 -4.12 -11.37 -5.90
N ALA A 74 -3.44 -12.32 -6.52
CA ALA A 74 -2.39 -13.11 -5.87
C ALA A 74 -1.22 -12.24 -5.38
N LEU A 75 -0.78 -11.27 -6.19
CA LEU A 75 0.24 -10.29 -5.80
C LEU A 75 -0.22 -9.41 -4.63
N MET A 76 -1.49 -8.99 -4.61
CA MET A 76 -2.05 -8.26 -3.47
C MET A 76 -1.98 -9.07 -2.18
N VAL A 77 -2.38 -10.35 -2.21
CA VAL A 77 -2.32 -11.26 -1.05
C VAL A 77 -0.87 -11.45 -0.59
N GLN A 78 0.05 -11.62 -1.52
CA GLN A 78 1.48 -11.72 -1.21
C GLN A 78 1.99 -10.45 -0.53
N PHE A 79 1.67 -9.26 -1.05
CA PHE A 79 2.05 -7.98 -0.46
C PHE A 79 1.55 -7.83 0.98
N TYR A 80 0.26 -8.01 1.24
CA TYR A 80 -0.27 -7.83 2.59
C TYR A 80 0.32 -8.86 3.56
N SER A 81 0.54 -10.10 3.11
CA SER A 81 1.17 -11.15 3.91
C SER A 81 2.61 -10.79 4.28
N GLN A 82 3.39 -10.25 3.35
CA GLN A 82 4.76 -9.79 3.60
C GLN A 82 4.80 -8.54 4.48
N LEU A 83 3.90 -7.58 4.25
CA LEU A 83 3.82 -6.35 5.04
C LEU A 83 3.55 -6.66 6.52
N VAL A 84 2.55 -7.50 6.80
CA VAL A 84 2.21 -7.90 8.17
C VAL A 84 3.40 -8.59 8.85
N ARG A 85 4.06 -9.53 8.16
CA ARG A 85 5.25 -10.22 8.68
C ARG A 85 6.39 -9.24 8.97
N SER A 86 6.73 -8.40 8.00
CA SER A 86 7.76 -7.36 8.12
C SER A 86 7.52 -6.46 9.32
N TRP A 87 6.26 -6.05 9.55
CA TRP A 87 5.94 -5.11 10.62
C TRP A 87 5.84 -5.78 11.98
N THR A 88 5.42 -7.04 12.07
CA THR A 88 5.48 -7.80 13.33
C THR A 88 6.90 -8.05 13.83
N THR A 89 7.89 -8.15 12.93
CA THR A 89 9.31 -8.29 13.32
C THR A 89 9.87 -7.01 13.96
N ILE A 90 9.35 -5.82 13.60
CA ILE A 90 9.82 -4.53 14.14
C ILE A 90 9.43 -4.38 15.61
N VAL A 91 8.23 -4.84 16.00
CA VAL A 91 7.73 -4.73 17.38
C VAL A 91 8.51 -5.65 18.34
N GLY A 92 9.13 -6.72 17.84
CA GLY A 92 9.90 -7.68 18.64
C GLY A 92 11.36 -7.31 18.92
N THR A 93 11.81 -6.11 18.53
CA THR A 93 13.20 -5.64 18.76
C THR A 93 13.28 -4.37 19.61
N ALA A 94 12.15 -3.97 20.19
CA ALA A 94 12.07 -2.88 21.15
C ALA A 94 11.89 -3.44 22.58
N GLU A 95 12.86 -4.23 23.04
CA GLU A 95 13.20 -4.45 24.45
C GLU A 95 14.72 -4.52 24.59
#